data_AF-A0A2E4XUH4-F1
#
_entry.id   AF-A0A2E4XUH4-F1
#
_cell.length_a   1.000
_cell.length_b   1.000
_cell.length_c   1.000
_cell.angle_alpha   90.00
_cell.angle_beta   90.00
_cell.angle_gamma   90.00
#
_symmetry.space_group_name_H-M   'P 1'
#
loop_
_entity.id
_entity.type
_entity.pdbx_description
1 polymer ?
#
loop_
_entity_poly.entity_id
_entity_poly.type
_entity_poly.pdbx_seq_one_letter_code
_entity_poly.pdbx_strand_id
1 'polypeptide(L)'
;MSTDNGLGLSKDFYFARRITRSDVPKKSLVLALEAYWESLRRGRPMPSRADIDPVKIRVDLLPLLFLLDVVRGDEGLDYLYRLVGTANADLVGRDPMGKLMSEVMGTEERRFLMETFDQTVQEMGGDLLVG
;
A
#
# COMPACT_ATOMS: atom_id res chain seq x y z
N MET A 1 -14.32 -20.54 -2.70
CA MET A 1 -13.90 -21.12 -1.41
C MET A 1 -13.47 -19.94 -0.55
N SER A 2 -14.32 -19.51 0.38
CA SER A 2 -14.11 -18.30 1.19
C SER A 2 -13.00 -18.59 2.20
N THR A 3 -11.85 -17.95 2.03
CA THR A 3 -10.80 -17.91 3.05
C THR A 3 -11.16 -16.80 4.02
N ASP A 4 -11.84 -17.18 5.09
CA ASP A 4 -12.07 -16.29 6.22
C ASP A 4 -10.73 -16.04 6.92
N ASN A 5 -10.13 -14.89 6.64
CA ASN A 5 -8.80 -14.47 7.13
C ASN A 5 -8.89 -13.83 8.53
N GLY A 6 -9.92 -14.15 9.32
CA GLY A 6 -10.10 -13.63 10.70
C GLY A 6 -10.45 -12.14 10.81
N LEU A 7 -10.33 -11.38 9.72
CA LEU A 7 -10.68 -9.95 9.61
C LEU A 7 -11.90 -9.70 8.70
N GLY A 8 -12.49 -10.75 8.10
CA GLY A 8 -13.57 -10.63 7.12
C GLY A 8 -13.17 -10.01 5.78
N LEU A 9 -11.86 -9.83 5.53
CA LEU A 9 -11.34 -9.27 4.28
C LEU A 9 -11.20 -10.38 3.23
N SER A 10 -12.07 -10.35 2.23
CA SER A 10 -11.98 -11.16 1.01
C SER A 10 -11.14 -10.44 -0.04
N LYS A 11 -10.57 -11.20 -0.99
CA LYS A 11 -9.93 -10.64 -2.20
C LYS A 11 -10.88 -9.75 -3.01
N ASP A 12 -12.19 -9.89 -2.82
CA ASP A 12 -13.20 -9.00 -3.41
C ASP A 12 -12.95 -7.52 -3.07
N PHE A 13 -12.24 -7.24 -1.97
CA PHE A 13 -11.80 -5.89 -1.61
C PHE A 13 -10.95 -5.22 -2.70
N TYR A 14 -10.14 -5.98 -3.46
CA TYR A 14 -9.39 -5.41 -4.58
C TYR A 14 -10.33 -4.82 -5.62
N PHE A 15 -11.53 -5.35 -5.78
CA PHE A 15 -12.52 -4.86 -6.73
C PHE A 15 -13.54 -3.90 -6.09
N ALA A 16 -13.25 -3.38 -4.89
CA ALA A 16 -14.13 -2.43 -4.21
C ALA A 16 -14.28 -1.13 -5.03
N ARG A 17 -15.48 -0.55 -4.97
CA ARG A 17 -15.76 0.74 -5.60
C ARG A 17 -14.79 1.80 -5.09
N ARG A 18 -14.16 2.55 -6.00
CA ARG A 18 -13.38 3.74 -5.64
C ARG A 18 -14.27 4.75 -4.92
N ILE A 19 -13.77 5.23 -3.78
CA ILE A 19 -14.42 6.27 -2.99
C ILE A 19 -13.58 7.55 -3.01
N THR A 20 -14.22 8.67 -2.73
CA THR A 20 -13.57 9.97 -2.55
C THR A 20 -13.27 10.20 -1.08
N ARG A 21 -12.41 11.19 -0.80
CA ARG A 21 -12.14 11.64 0.57
C ARG A 21 -13.41 11.98 1.34
N SER A 22 -14.41 12.60 0.71
CA SER A 22 -15.69 12.97 1.34
C SER A 22 -16.54 11.77 1.74
N ASP A 23 -16.33 10.61 1.14
CA ASP A 23 -17.04 9.37 1.49
C ASP A 23 -16.45 8.69 2.74
N VAL A 24 -15.22 9.05 3.12
CA VAL A 24 -14.50 8.41 4.23
C VAL A 24 -15.11 8.82 5.57
N PRO A 25 -15.51 7.86 6.45
CA PRO A 25 -16.05 8.19 7.76
C PRO A 25 -15.07 9.02 8.59
N LYS A 26 -15.61 10.03 9.29
CA LYS A 26 -14.83 10.99 10.11
C LYS A 26 -13.94 10.33 11.17
N LYS A 27 -14.33 9.15 11.65
CA LYS A 27 -13.56 8.33 12.60
C LYS A 27 -13.08 7.06 11.90
N SER A 28 -12.14 7.21 10.96
CA SER A 28 -11.55 6.07 10.23
C SER A 28 -10.02 6.06 10.37
N LEU A 29 -9.46 4.86 10.25
CA LEU A 29 -8.02 4.65 10.24
C LEU A 29 -7.35 5.30 9.02
N VAL A 30 -8.05 5.42 7.90
CA VAL A 30 -7.56 6.12 6.70
C VAL A 30 -7.26 7.59 6.99
N LEU A 31 -8.18 8.31 7.65
CA LEU A 31 -7.96 9.72 8.03
C LEU A 31 -6.85 9.86 9.08
N ALA A 32 -6.70 8.89 9.98
CA ALA A 32 -5.61 8.89 10.95
C ALA A 32 -4.25 8.69 10.28
N LEU A 33 -4.16 7.78 9.31
CA LEU A 33 -2.94 7.55 8.53
C LEU A 33 -2.57 8.77 7.69
N GLU A 34 -3.55 9.39 7.03
CA GLU A 34 -3.32 10.60 6.24
C GLU A 34 -2.87 11.77 7.12
N ALA A 35 -3.47 12.00 8.29
CA ALA A 35 -3.00 13.03 9.21
C ALA A 35 -1.54 12.82 9.65
N TYR A 36 -1.14 11.57 9.86
CA TYR A 36 0.26 11.21 10.10
C TYR A 36 1.13 11.53 8.87
N TRP A 37 0.73 11.11 7.67
CA TRP A 37 1.43 11.36 6.41
C TRP A 37 1.66 12.86 6.15
N GLU A 38 0.61 13.67 6.34
CA GLU A 38 0.65 15.13 6.21
C GLU A 38 1.64 15.77 7.19
N SER A 39 1.72 15.26 8.42
CA SER A 39 2.67 15.76 9.42
C SER A 39 4.14 15.54 9.03
N LEU A 40 4.42 14.54 8.18
CA LEU A 40 5.77 14.19 7.74
C LEU A 40 6.19 14.89 6.45
N ARG A 41 5.26 15.16 5.52
CA ARG A 41 5.64 15.73 4.22
C ARG A 41 6.17 17.16 4.31
N ARG A 42 5.78 17.94 5.34
CA ARG A 42 6.30 19.29 5.64
C ARG A 42 6.33 20.22 4.42
N GLY A 43 5.27 20.20 3.61
CA GLY A 43 5.14 21.00 2.39
C GLY A 43 5.69 20.36 1.11
N ARG A 44 6.38 19.21 1.20
CA ARG A 44 6.74 18.40 0.02
C ARG A 44 5.51 17.64 -0.53
N PRO A 45 5.59 17.09 -1.76
CA PRO A 45 4.54 16.22 -2.31
C PRO A 45 4.29 14.98 -1.46
N MET A 46 5.34 14.42 -0.85
CA MET A 46 5.27 13.25 0.04
C MET A 46 6.43 13.23 1.05
N PRO A 47 6.30 12.52 2.19
CA PRO A 47 7.44 12.21 3.04
C PRO A 47 8.45 11.32 2.31
N SER A 48 9.72 11.43 2.68
CA SER A 48 10.72 10.43 2.31
C SER A 48 10.55 9.19 3.18
N ARG A 49 11.07 8.06 2.72
CA ARG A 49 11.09 6.82 3.52
C ARG A 49 11.74 7.03 4.90
N ALA A 50 12.79 7.85 4.98
CA ALA A 50 13.51 8.12 6.23
C ALA A 50 12.69 8.95 7.24
N ASP A 51 11.64 9.65 6.80
CA ASP A 51 10.73 10.38 7.69
C ASP A 51 9.74 9.44 8.40
N ILE A 52 9.52 8.25 7.86
CA ILE A 52 8.55 7.28 8.38
C ILE A 52 9.24 6.43 9.45
N ASP A 53 8.94 6.75 10.70
CA ASP A 53 9.28 5.93 11.86
C ASP A 53 8.10 5.00 12.20
N PRO A 54 8.23 3.67 12.00
CA PRO A 54 7.16 2.71 12.27
C PRO A 54 6.65 2.76 13.71
N VAL A 55 7.48 3.16 14.68
CA VAL A 55 7.11 3.24 16.10
C VAL A 55 6.12 4.40 16.35
N LYS A 56 6.12 5.41 15.48
CA LYS A 56 5.19 6.55 15.54
C LYS A 56 3.87 6.31 14.81
N ILE A 57 3.79 5.23 14.03
CA ILE A 57 2.54 4.81 13.40
C ILE A 57 1.66 4.20 14.49
N ARG A 58 0.36 4.51 14.47
CA ARG A 58 -0.57 3.92 15.45
C ARG A 58 -0.55 2.39 15.34
N VAL A 59 -0.58 1.72 16.49
CA VAL A 59 -0.50 0.25 16.56
C VAL A 59 -1.65 -0.44 15.81
N ASP A 60 -2.83 0.19 15.75
CA ASP A 60 -4.00 -0.32 15.02
C ASP A 60 -3.90 -0.15 13.49
N LEU A 61 -2.95 0.66 13.01
CA LEU A 61 -2.64 0.79 11.58
C LEU A 61 -1.62 -0.24 11.11
N LEU A 62 -0.64 -0.60 11.95
CA LEU A 62 0.48 -1.46 11.55
C LEU A 62 0.06 -2.79 10.90
N PRO A 63 -0.97 -3.52 11.39
CA PRO A 63 -1.45 -4.73 10.72
C PRO A 63 -1.96 -4.50 9.29
N LEU A 64 -2.49 -3.30 9.01
CA LEU A 64 -3.17 -2.95 7.75
C LEU A 64 -2.23 -2.36 6.71
N LEU A 65 -0.97 -2.09 7.04
CA LEU A 65 0.00 -1.44 6.15
C LEU A 65 0.94 -2.44 5.48
N PHE A 66 1.46 -2.06 4.33
CA PHE A 66 2.64 -2.67 3.72
C PHE A 66 3.52 -1.58 3.10
N LEU A 67 4.81 -1.85 2.95
CA LEU A 67 5.76 -0.99 2.24
C LEU A 67 6.39 -1.77 1.10
N LEU A 68 6.43 -1.14 -0.06
CA LEU A 68 6.98 -1.69 -1.28
C LEU A 68 8.17 -0.84 -1.74
N ASP A 69 9.25 -1.48 -2.16
CA ASP A 69 10.25 -0.83 -3.00
C ASP A 69 9.84 -0.97 -4.46
N VAL A 70 9.97 0.12 -5.22
CA VAL A 70 9.76 0.11 -6.67
C VAL A 70 10.99 -0.51 -7.35
N VAL A 71 10.78 -1.60 -8.07
CA VAL A 71 11.79 -2.26 -8.91
C VAL A 71 11.49 -1.87 -10.36
N ARG A 72 12.48 -1.30 -11.05
CA ARG A 72 12.37 -0.92 -12.46
C ARG A 72 13.14 -1.93 -13.30
N GLY A 73 12.50 -2.49 -14.32
CA GLY A 73 13.13 -3.40 -15.28
C GLY A 73 12.63 -3.18 -16.70
N ASP A 74 13.18 -3.94 -17.64
CA ASP A 74 12.86 -3.82 -19.07
C ASP A 74 11.39 -4.17 -19.38
N GLU A 75 10.78 -5.02 -18.56
CA GLU A 75 9.37 -5.43 -18.68
C GLU A 75 8.39 -4.49 -17.94
N GLY A 76 8.89 -3.42 -17.31
CA GLY A 76 8.09 -2.45 -16.56
C GLY A 76 8.45 -2.38 -15.07
N LEU A 77 7.48 -1.96 -14.25
CA LEU A 77 7.62 -1.88 -12.81
C LEU A 77 7.27 -3.22 -12.15
N ASP A 78 7.97 -3.54 -11.06
CA ASP A 78 7.59 -4.56 -10.08
C ASP A 78 7.80 -3.99 -8.67
N TYR A 79 7.33 -4.71 -7.65
CA TYR A 79 7.24 -4.20 -6.28
C TYR A 79 7.73 -5.22 -5.27
N LEU A 80 8.79 -4.87 -4.53
CA LEU A 80 9.39 -5.73 -3.51
C LEU A 80 8.79 -5.42 -2.13
N TYR A 81 8.17 -6.41 -1.49
CA TYR A 81 7.65 -6.26 -0.13
C TYR A 81 8.77 -6.08 0.91
N ARG A 82 8.79 -4.93 1.57
CA ARG A 82 9.76 -4.57 2.64
C ARG A 82 9.17 -4.65 4.04
N LEU A 83 7.90 -4.32 4.16
CA LEU A 83 7.14 -4.44 5.39
C LEU A 83 5.76 -4.95 5.02
N VAL A 84 5.25 -5.89 5.82
CA VAL A 84 3.92 -6.46 5.62
C VAL A 84 3.27 -6.56 6.98
N GLY A 85 2.19 -5.81 7.19
CA GLY A 85 1.34 -5.93 8.35
C GLY A 85 0.60 -7.26 8.35
N THR A 86 0.29 -7.78 9.53
CA THR A 86 -0.28 -9.13 9.68
C THR A 86 -1.60 -9.32 8.93
N ALA A 87 -2.47 -8.30 8.88
CA ALA A 87 -3.72 -8.37 8.12
C ALA A 87 -3.49 -8.56 6.61
N ASN A 88 -2.41 -7.97 6.08
CA ASN A 88 -2.04 -8.14 4.67
C ASN A 88 -1.44 -9.53 4.43
N ALA A 89 -0.63 -10.05 5.36
CA ALA A 89 -0.10 -11.40 5.26
C ALA A 89 -1.23 -12.44 5.27
N ASP A 90 -2.23 -12.24 6.13
CA ASP A 90 -3.44 -13.07 6.20
C ASP A 90 -4.25 -12.99 4.89
N LEU A 91 -4.42 -11.78 4.32
CA LEU A 91 -5.10 -11.58 3.03
C LEU A 91 -4.43 -12.33 1.88
N VAL A 92 -3.09 -12.31 1.86
CA VAL A 92 -2.26 -13.01 0.87
C VAL A 92 -2.24 -14.53 1.14
N GLY A 93 -2.55 -14.96 2.36
CA GLY A 93 -2.52 -16.36 2.81
C GLY A 93 -1.09 -16.89 3.05
N ARG A 94 -0.08 -16.02 2.99
CA ARG A 94 1.34 -16.30 3.23
C ARG A 94 2.08 -14.99 3.47
N ASP A 95 3.22 -15.05 4.16
CA ASP A 95 4.12 -13.91 4.30
C ASP A 95 4.81 -13.59 2.94
N PRO A 96 4.55 -12.42 2.34
CA PRO A 96 5.17 -12.00 1.09
C PRO A 96 6.46 -11.20 1.30
N MET A 97 6.90 -10.96 2.55
CA MET A 97 8.09 -10.18 2.84
C MET A 97 9.32 -10.69 2.06
N GLY A 98 10.06 -9.77 1.46
CA GLY A 98 11.26 -10.06 0.68
C GLY A 98 11.02 -10.63 -0.72
N LYS A 99 9.76 -10.76 -1.16
CA LYS A 99 9.40 -11.25 -2.50
C LYS A 99 8.86 -10.13 -3.37
N LEU A 100 8.96 -10.32 -4.68
CA LEU A 100 8.31 -9.47 -5.66
C LEU A 100 6.81 -9.76 -5.72
N MET A 101 6.04 -8.74 -6.05
CA MET A 101 4.60 -8.87 -6.24
C MET A 101 4.25 -9.86 -7.34
N SER A 102 5.05 -9.90 -8.41
CA SER A 102 4.93 -10.88 -9.49
C SER A 102 5.06 -12.34 -9.03
N GLU A 103 5.86 -12.62 -8.01
CA GLU A 103 6.02 -13.95 -7.38
C GLU A 103 4.89 -14.29 -6.41
N VAL A 104 4.25 -13.25 -5.86
CA VAL A 104 3.27 -13.36 -4.79
C VAL A 104 1.84 -13.50 -5.32
N MET A 105 1.48 -12.71 -6.34
CA MET A 105 0.11 -12.52 -6.81
C MET A 105 -0.18 -13.26 -8.12
N GLY A 106 -1.41 -13.77 -8.25
CA GLY A 106 -1.95 -14.31 -9.50
C GLY A 106 -2.14 -13.23 -10.56
N THR A 107 -2.24 -13.61 -11.83
CA THR A 107 -2.20 -12.69 -12.98
C THR A 107 -3.31 -11.63 -12.95
N GLU A 108 -4.53 -11.98 -12.52
CA GLU A 108 -5.67 -11.05 -12.51
C GLU A 108 -5.57 -10.06 -11.35
N GLU A 109 -5.30 -10.53 -10.12
CA GLU A 109 -5.16 -9.65 -8.95
C GLU A 109 -3.95 -8.73 -9.10
N ARG A 110 -2.85 -9.27 -9.65
CA ARG A 110 -1.64 -8.52 -9.94
C ARG A 110 -1.91 -7.36 -10.88
N ARG A 111 -2.65 -7.57 -11.97
CA ARG A 111 -2.95 -6.52 -12.95
C ARG A 111 -3.63 -5.32 -12.30
N PHE A 112 -4.66 -5.57 -11.49
CA PHE A 112 -5.43 -4.52 -10.83
C PHE A 112 -4.58 -3.73 -9.82
N LEU A 113 -3.81 -4.43 -8.99
CA LEU A 113 -2.96 -3.79 -7.98
C LEU A 113 -1.81 -3.01 -8.62
N MET A 114 -1.13 -3.61 -9.61
CA MET A 114 -0.03 -2.96 -10.31
C MET A 114 -0.47 -1.69 -11.03
N GLU A 115 -1.64 -1.68 -11.67
CA GLU A 115 -2.15 -0.47 -12.33
C GLU A 115 -2.27 0.72 -11.35
N THR A 116 -2.75 0.46 -10.13
CA THR A 116 -2.87 1.51 -9.09
C THR A 116 -1.50 1.99 -8.60
N PHE A 117 -0.55 1.08 -8.40
CA PHE A 117 0.80 1.45 -7.95
C PHE A 117 1.60 2.14 -9.05
N ASP A 118 1.51 1.67 -10.29
CA ASP A 118 2.17 2.25 -11.45
C ASP A 118 1.72 3.69 -11.64
N GLN A 119 0.41 3.94 -11.56
CA GLN A 119 -0.14 5.30 -11.60
C GLN A 119 0.46 6.17 -10.50
N THR A 120 0.51 5.67 -9.26
CA THR A 120 1.08 6.41 -8.12
C THR A 120 2.57 6.73 -8.36
N VAL A 121 3.34 5.78 -8.87
CA VAL A 121 4.77 5.97 -9.16
C VAL A 121 4.98 6.95 -10.31
N GLN A 122 4.11 6.96 -11.32
CA GLN A 122 4.20 7.89 -12.45
C GLN A 122 3.83 9.32 -12.02
N GLU A 123 2.75 9.48 -11.27
CA GLU A 123 2.30 10.78 -10.76
C GLU A 123 3.33 11.39 -9.80
N MET A 124 3.83 10.60 -8.84
CA MET A 124 4.77 11.10 -7.83
C MET A 124 6.22 11.13 -8.34
N GLY A 125 6.58 10.25 -9.28
CA GLY A 125 7.91 10.18 -9.88
C GLY A 125 8.16 11.27 -10.93
N GLY A 126 7.11 11.85 -11.52
CA GLY A 126 7.22 13.01 -12.41
C GLY A 126 7.69 14.27 -11.68
N ASP A 127 7.25 14.47 -10.44
CA ASP A 127 7.59 15.64 -9.61
C ASP A 127 8.92 15.47 -8.83
N LEU A 128 9.42 14.24 -8.67
CA LEU A 128 10.62 13.92 -7.90
C LEU A 128 11.94 13.89 -8.72
N LEU A 129 11.87 14.13 -10.04
CA LEU A 129 13.06 14.22 -10.91
C LEU A 129 13.43 15.66 -11.30
N VAL A 130 12.76 16.67 -10.73
CA VAL A 130 13.17 18.08 -10.82
C VAL A 130 13.45 18.58 -9.41
N GLY A 131 14.60 18.18 -8.86
CA GLY A 131 15.08 18.60 -7.55
C GLY A 131 16.53 18.23 -7.33
#